data_AF-T0Y8J5-F1
#
_entry.id   AF-T0Y8J5-F1
#
_cell.length_a   1.000
_cell.length_b   1.000
_cell.length_c   1.000
_cell.angle_alpha   90.00
_cell.angle_beta   90.00
_cell.angle_gamma   90.00
#
_symmetry.space_group_name_H-M   'P 1'
#
loop_
_entity.id
_entity.type
_entity.pdbx_description
1 polymer ?
#
loop_
_entity_poly.entity_id
_entity_poly.type
_entity_poly.pdbx_seq_one_letter_code
_entity_poly.pdbx_strand_id
1 'polypeptide(L)'
;MPATASAVVVNLTAAGGTSASFLTAYAAGSTRPLGSNLNFPAGETVANRATVAVGTGGQIEVYNHTGTVNVDVDVDGYFTGTAGAPGSAFFPVTPVRLTDTRSSMNGTPMTPNSTEKFALTNSVIPAAAAAVQTNITVVPGTAAGFLTVYPISDSTVPVASDVNWVGTTLPPATAEGIPNVTI
;
A
#
# COMPACT_ATOMS: atom_id res chain seq x y z
N MET A 1 -3.67 -4.69 18.86
CA MET A 1 -2.47 -5.43 18.42
C MET A 1 -2.08 -6.46 19.46
N PRO A 2 -1.87 -7.73 19.10
CA PRO A 2 -1.38 -8.74 20.05
C PRO A 2 0.01 -8.41 20.56
N ALA A 3 0.32 -8.77 21.81
CA ALA A 3 1.64 -8.56 22.42
C ALA A 3 2.77 -9.35 21.71
N THR A 4 2.42 -10.33 20.88
CA THR A 4 3.35 -11.17 20.12
C THR A 4 3.67 -10.62 18.72
N ALA A 5 3.12 -9.46 18.35
CA ALA A 5 3.42 -8.83 17.07
C ALA A 5 4.88 -8.33 17.07
N SER A 6 5.62 -8.73 16.03
CA SER A 6 7.03 -8.36 15.81
C SER A 6 7.20 -7.35 14.68
N ALA A 7 6.24 -7.30 13.76
CA ALA A 7 6.13 -6.30 12.71
C ALA A 7 4.66 -6.07 12.35
N VAL A 8 4.36 -4.91 11.80
CA VAL A 8 3.05 -4.51 11.29
C VAL A 8 3.16 -4.18 9.81
N VAL A 9 2.15 -4.55 9.04
CA VAL A 9 1.90 -3.97 7.71
C VAL A 9 0.95 -2.81 7.95
N VAL A 10 1.39 -1.62 7.57
CA VAL A 10 0.62 -0.40 7.73
C VAL A 10 0.45 0.29 6.40
N ASN A 11 -0.70 0.94 6.23
CA ASN A 11 -0.86 1.96 5.22
C ASN A 11 -0.60 3.33 5.85
N LEU A 12 0.45 4.00 5.39
CA LEU A 12 0.87 5.30 5.89
C LEU A 12 0.34 6.39 4.96
N THR A 13 -0.51 7.27 5.46
CA THR A 13 -1.09 8.37 4.68
C THR A 13 -0.60 9.71 5.21
N ALA A 14 -0.04 10.53 4.33
CA ALA A 14 0.27 11.93 4.57
C ALA A 14 -0.80 12.79 3.92
N ALA A 15 -1.42 13.70 4.68
CA ALA A 15 -2.48 14.58 4.18
C ALA A 15 -2.25 16.04 4.61
N GLY A 16 -2.46 16.96 3.66
CA GLY A 16 -2.45 18.40 3.91
C GLY A 16 -1.09 18.96 4.36
N GLY A 17 0.01 18.40 3.84
CA GLY A 17 1.36 18.84 4.18
C GLY A 17 1.64 20.30 3.79
N THR A 18 2.31 21.08 4.65
CA THR A 18 2.64 22.49 4.38
C THR A 18 3.88 22.69 3.49
N SER A 19 4.63 21.61 3.21
CA SER A 19 5.81 21.60 2.34
C SER A 19 6.01 20.21 1.76
N ALA A 20 6.72 20.10 0.64
CA ALA A 20 7.18 18.81 0.17
C ALA A 20 8.11 18.18 1.23
N SER A 21 7.89 16.91 1.54
CA SER A 21 8.58 16.22 2.64
C SER A 21 8.54 14.70 2.43
N PHE A 22 9.01 13.96 3.43
CA PHE A 22 8.89 12.52 3.51
C PHE A 22 8.61 12.04 4.93
N LEU A 23 8.02 10.85 5.01
CA LEU A 23 7.84 10.09 6.25
C LEU A 23 8.78 8.88 6.31
N THR A 24 9.34 8.62 7.49
CA THR A 24 10.06 7.39 7.84
C THR A 24 9.36 6.72 9.02
N ALA A 25 8.86 5.50 8.83
CA ALA A 25 8.25 4.68 9.88
C ALA A 25 9.24 3.61 10.35
N TYR A 26 9.42 3.48 11.66
CA TYR A 26 10.40 2.58 12.25
C TYR A 26 9.97 2.09 13.64
N ALA A 27 10.67 1.08 14.17
CA ALA A 27 10.34 0.51 15.47
C ALA A 27 10.57 1.54 16.58
N ALA A 28 9.59 1.73 17.46
CA ALA A 28 9.73 2.64 18.60
C ALA A 28 10.93 2.25 19.49
N GLY A 29 11.69 3.25 19.92
CA GLY A 29 12.91 3.07 20.70
C GLY A 29 14.14 2.58 19.91
N SER A 30 14.05 2.49 18.58
CA SER A 30 15.21 2.22 17.72
C SER A 30 15.78 3.50 17.10
N THR A 31 17.00 3.44 16.57
CA THR A 31 17.56 4.57 15.82
C THR A 31 16.83 4.74 14.50
N ARG A 32 16.31 5.95 14.25
CA ARG A 32 15.64 6.31 13.00
C ARG A 32 16.52 5.97 11.78
N PRO A 33 16.03 5.19 10.82
CA PRO A 33 16.71 4.96 9.54
C PRO A 33 16.85 6.24 8.71
N LEU A 34 17.78 6.25 7.75
CA LEU A 34 17.93 7.36 6.79
C LEU A 34 16.95 7.28 5.60
N GLY A 35 16.38 6.10 5.35
CA GLY A 35 15.44 5.90 4.24
C GLY A 35 14.04 6.42 4.56
N SER A 36 13.31 6.83 3.53
CA SER A 36 11.89 7.18 3.63
C SER A 36 10.98 6.01 3.23
N ASN A 37 9.77 6.00 3.77
CA ASN A 37 8.68 5.12 3.34
C ASN A 37 7.74 5.84 2.38
N LEU A 38 7.45 7.13 2.60
CA LEU A 38 6.48 7.90 1.82
C LEU A 38 7.03 9.29 1.53
N ASN A 39 7.09 9.67 0.26
CA ASN A 39 7.45 11.04 -0.15
C ASN A 39 6.19 11.72 -0.67
N PHE A 40 5.96 12.98 -0.29
CA PHE A 40 4.75 13.71 -0.65
C PHE A 40 5.05 15.19 -0.95
N PRO A 41 4.38 15.80 -1.94
CA PRO A 41 4.43 17.23 -2.17
C PRO A 41 3.51 17.99 -1.19
N ALA A 42 3.63 19.32 -1.14
CA ALA A 42 2.75 20.15 -0.31
C ALA A 42 1.29 20.09 -0.79
N GLY A 43 0.34 20.07 0.14
CA GLY A 43 -1.09 20.14 -0.11
C GLY A 43 -1.75 18.82 -0.56
N GLU A 44 -0.98 17.83 -1.00
CA GLU A 44 -1.53 16.58 -1.51
C GLU A 44 -1.76 15.53 -0.40
N THR A 45 -2.64 14.58 -0.71
CA THR A 45 -2.84 13.36 0.09
C THR A 45 -2.18 12.20 -0.63
N VAL A 46 -1.13 11.63 -0.04
CA VAL A 46 -0.39 10.50 -0.60
C VAL A 46 -0.35 9.38 0.42
N ALA A 47 -0.58 8.15 -0.02
CA ALA A 47 -0.50 6.95 0.81
C ALA A 47 0.59 6.02 0.26
N ASN A 48 1.26 5.29 1.16
CA ASN A 48 2.10 4.17 0.80
C ASN A 48 2.06 3.07 1.87
N ARG A 49 2.02 1.81 1.43
CA ARG A 49 2.07 0.66 2.33
C ARG A 49 3.50 0.38 2.75
N ALA A 50 3.70 0.17 4.05
CA ALA A 50 4.99 -0.13 4.65
C ALA A 50 4.89 -1.30 5.62
N THR A 51 5.92 -2.14 5.65
CA THR A 51 6.10 -3.12 6.72
C THR A 51 7.10 -2.56 7.72
N VAL A 52 6.70 -2.43 8.98
CA VAL A 52 7.48 -1.77 10.03
C VAL A 52 7.63 -2.72 11.21
N ALA A 53 8.87 -2.91 11.69
CA ALA A 53 9.10 -3.67 12.91
C ALA A 53 8.42 -2.98 14.11
N VAL A 54 7.87 -3.76 15.02
CA VAL A 54 7.24 -3.26 16.24
C VAL A 54 8.30 -3.11 17.33
N GLY A 55 8.39 -1.92 17.91
CA GLY A 55 9.36 -1.57 18.93
C GLY A 55 8.81 -1.62 20.36
N THR A 56 9.43 -0.85 21.25
CA THR A 56 9.11 -0.84 22.68
C THR A 56 7.64 -0.52 22.94
N GLY A 57 6.97 -1.35 23.74
CA GLY A 57 5.56 -1.17 24.09
C GLY A 57 4.57 -1.52 22.98
N GLY A 58 5.00 -2.21 21.91
CA GLY A 58 4.11 -2.56 20.81
C GLY A 58 3.89 -1.40 19.82
N GLN A 59 4.83 -0.46 19.76
CA GLN A 59 4.68 0.81 19.05
C GLN A 59 5.61 0.94 17.84
N ILE A 60 5.24 1.82 16.93
CA ILE A 60 6.10 2.35 15.87
C ILE A 60 6.27 3.85 16.08
N GLU A 61 7.33 4.42 15.52
CA GLU A 61 7.55 5.86 15.42
C GLU A 61 7.47 6.27 13.95
N VAL A 62 6.90 7.45 13.69
CA VAL A 62 6.86 8.06 12.35
C VAL A 62 7.52 9.42 12.41
N TYR A 63 8.56 9.60 11.61
CA TYR A 63 9.29 10.85 11.47
C TYR A 63 8.84 11.61 10.22
N ASN A 64 8.53 12.90 10.35
CA ASN A 64 8.36 13.83 9.24
C ASN A 64 9.60 14.72 9.09
N HIS A 65 10.11 14.88 7.87
CA HIS A 65 11.35 15.62 7.63
C HIS A 65 11.21 17.14 7.83
N THR A 66 10.25 17.76 7.15
CA THR A 66 10.05 19.21 7.12
C THR A 66 8.56 19.57 7.04
N GLY A 67 8.22 20.81 7.44
CA GLY A 67 6.83 21.27 7.48
C GLY A 67 5.98 20.55 8.52
N THR A 68 4.67 20.74 8.42
CA THR A 68 3.65 20.06 9.22
C THR A 68 2.74 19.26 8.30
N VAL A 69 2.27 18.11 8.76
CA VAL A 69 1.43 17.20 7.98
C VAL A 69 0.54 16.41 8.92
N ASN A 70 -0.67 16.06 8.48
CA ASN A 70 -1.50 15.08 9.17
C ASN A 70 -1.07 13.69 8.73
N VAL A 71 -0.89 12.78 9.68
CA VAL A 71 -0.47 11.41 9.40
C VAL A 71 -1.53 10.46 9.93
N ASP A 72 -2.09 9.68 9.02
CA ASP A 72 -2.94 8.54 9.36
C ASP A 72 -2.13 7.25 9.19
N VAL A 73 -2.22 6.36 10.18
CA VAL A 73 -1.56 5.05 10.18
C VAL A 73 -2.62 3.98 10.39
N ASP A 74 -2.95 3.29 9.32
CA ASP A 74 -3.85 2.15 9.38
C ASP A 74 -3.06 0.85 9.45
N VAL A 75 -3.55 -0.14 10.20
CA VAL A 75 -2.91 -1.45 10.32
C VAL A 75 -3.67 -2.47 9.48
N ASP A 76 -3.02 -2.96 8.43
CA ASP A 76 -3.59 -3.96 7.51
C ASP A 76 -3.35 -5.39 8.00
N GLY A 77 -2.30 -5.58 8.79
CA GLY A 77 -1.91 -6.89 9.29
C GLY A 77 -0.67 -6.84 10.16
N TYR A 78 -0.30 -8.01 10.70
CA TYR A 78 0.87 -8.12 11.57
C TYR A 78 1.56 -9.46 11.44
N PHE A 79 2.86 -9.45 11.68
CA PHE A 79 3.68 -10.64 11.75
C PHE A 79 3.88 -11.03 13.21
N THR A 80 3.68 -12.30 13.52
CA THR A 80 4.11 -12.92 14.78
C THR A 80 5.49 -13.53 14.61
N GLY A 81 6.24 -13.63 15.70
CA GLY A 81 7.58 -14.22 15.69
C GLY A 81 8.58 -13.38 16.49
N THR A 82 9.85 -13.78 16.43
CA THR A 82 10.95 -13.01 17.04
C THR A 82 11.58 -12.12 15.98
N ALA A 83 11.74 -10.82 16.26
CA ALA A 83 12.45 -9.91 15.36
C ALA A 83 13.84 -10.49 15.01
N GLY A 84 14.16 -10.56 13.72
CA GLY A 84 15.41 -11.17 13.22
C GLY A 84 15.36 -12.69 13.02
N ALA A 85 14.28 -13.37 13.41
CA ALA A 85 14.04 -14.76 13.02
C ALA A 85 13.29 -14.82 11.68
N PRO A 86 13.56 -15.83 10.82
CA PRO A 86 12.81 -16.00 9.58
C PRO A 86 11.32 -16.24 9.84
N GLY A 87 10.45 -15.45 9.20
CA GLY A 87 9.03 -15.77 9.04
C GLY A 87 8.80 -16.75 7.88
N SER A 88 7.58 -16.80 7.35
CA SER A 88 7.32 -17.50 6.07
C SER A 88 8.27 -17.01 4.98
N ALA A 89 8.84 -17.93 4.21
CA ALA A 89 9.76 -17.58 3.13
C ALA A 89 9.03 -16.80 2.02
N PHE A 90 9.65 -15.71 1.55
CA PHE A 90 9.24 -15.06 0.31
C PHE A 90 9.74 -15.88 -0.87
N PHE A 91 8.81 -16.36 -1.70
CA PHE A 91 9.13 -17.08 -2.93
C PHE A 91 8.95 -16.12 -4.11
N PRO A 92 10.04 -15.57 -4.69
CA PRO A 92 9.91 -14.70 -5.83
C PRO A 92 9.35 -15.48 -7.01
N VAL A 93 8.44 -14.83 -7.73
CA VAL A 93 7.92 -15.33 -9.00
C VAL A 93 8.34 -14.37 -10.11
N THR A 94 8.42 -14.85 -11.36
CA THR A 94 8.49 -13.91 -12.49
C THR A 94 7.24 -13.03 -12.42
N PRO A 95 7.36 -11.68 -12.41
CA PRO A 95 6.22 -10.80 -12.25
C PRO A 95 5.12 -11.12 -13.27
N VAL A 96 3.89 -11.28 -12.80
CA VAL A 96 2.72 -11.55 -13.63
C VAL A 96 1.66 -10.51 -13.36
N ARG A 97 0.93 -10.10 -14.40
CA ARG A 97 -0.31 -9.33 -14.22
C ARG A 97 -1.43 -10.30 -13.86
N LEU A 98 -1.95 -10.19 -12.63
CA LEU A 98 -3.06 -11.01 -12.15
C LEU A 98 -4.42 -10.51 -12.64
N THR A 99 -4.55 -9.20 -12.75
CA THR A 99 -5.80 -8.52 -13.11
C THR A 99 -5.50 -7.32 -14.00
N ASP A 100 -6.34 -7.13 -15.02
CA ASP A 100 -6.44 -5.89 -15.81
C ASP A 100 -7.92 -5.65 -16.14
N THR A 101 -8.54 -4.79 -15.35
CA THR A 101 -9.96 -4.45 -15.48
C THR A 101 -10.29 -3.74 -16.80
N ARG A 102 -9.29 -3.18 -17.49
CA ARG A 102 -9.47 -2.55 -18.82
C ARG A 102 -9.66 -3.56 -19.95
N SER A 103 -9.17 -4.79 -19.76
CA SER A 103 -9.24 -5.87 -20.77
C SER A 103 -10.04 -7.08 -20.29
N SER A 104 -10.92 -6.88 -19.30
CA SER A 104 -11.68 -7.94 -18.63
C SER A 104 -10.85 -9.14 -18.14
N MET A 105 -9.56 -8.92 -17.84
CA MET A 105 -8.69 -9.95 -17.29
C MET A 105 -8.91 -10.01 -15.78
N ASN A 106 -9.57 -11.08 -15.31
CA ASN A 106 -9.84 -11.30 -13.89
C ASN A 106 -10.45 -10.06 -13.22
N GLY A 107 -11.54 -9.53 -13.79
CA GLY A 107 -12.22 -8.33 -13.30
C GLY A 107 -12.86 -7.49 -14.41
N THR A 108 -13.52 -6.39 -14.03
CA THR A 108 -14.16 -5.41 -14.92
C THR A 108 -13.89 -3.99 -14.42
N PRO A 109 -14.07 -2.93 -15.25
CA PRO A 109 -13.86 -1.57 -14.76
C PRO A 109 -14.74 -1.29 -13.53
N MET A 110 -14.12 -0.92 -12.41
CA MET A 110 -14.82 -0.71 -11.15
C MET A 110 -15.63 0.59 -11.19
N THR A 111 -16.89 0.54 -10.74
CA THR A 111 -17.73 1.74 -10.57
C THR A 111 -17.49 2.39 -9.21
N PRO A 112 -17.83 3.69 -9.03
CA PRO A 112 -17.75 4.32 -7.71
C PRO A 112 -18.50 3.52 -6.64
N ASN A 113 -17.93 3.48 -5.43
CA ASN A 113 -18.53 2.81 -4.26
C ASN A 113 -18.88 1.33 -4.49
N SER A 114 -18.01 0.60 -5.20
CA SER A 114 -18.16 -0.83 -5.47
C SER A 114 -16.95 -1.63 -4.98
N THR A 115 -17.17 -2.91 -4.69
CA THR A 115 -16.14 -3.88 -4.34
C THR A 115 -16.09 -4.93 -5.43
N GLU A 116 -14.89 -5.24 -5.92
CA GLU A 116 -14.65 -6.37 -6.80
C GLU A 116 -13.73 -7.38 -6.11
N LYS A 117 -13.90 -8.67 -6.46
CA LYS A 117 -13.11 -9.76 -5.90
C LYS A 117 -12.20 -10.31 -6.99
N PHE A 118 -10.92 -10.40 -6.71
CA PHE A 118 -9.93 -10.93 -7.64
C PHE A 118 -9.41 -12.27 -7.16
N ALA A 119 -9.45 -13.28 -8.04
CA ALA A 119 -8.83 -14.55 -7.73
C ALA A 119 -7.31 -14.37 -7.78
N LEU A 120 -6.63 -14.67 -6.66
CA LEU A 120 -5.17 -14.64 -6.57
C LEU A 120 -4.56 -15.97 -7.02
N THR A 121 -5.31 -17.06 -6.94
CA THR A 121 -4.85 -18.38 -7.37
C THR A 121 -4.80 -18.45 -8.90
N ASN A 122 -3.59 -18.45 -9.42
CA ASN A 122 -3.27 -18.85 -10.79
C ASN A 122 -2.17 -19.91 -10.76
N SER A 123 -1.65 -20.33 -11.92
CA SER A 123 -0.55 -21.30 -12.00
C SER A 123 0.76 -20.85 -11.33
N VAL A 124 0.87 -19.59 -10.91
CA VAL A 124 2.10 -18.98 -10.37
C VAL A 124 2.04 -18.76 -8.86
N ILE A 125 0.85 -18.54 -8.28
CA ILE A 125 0.65 -18.42 -6.83
C ILE A 125 0.07 -19.75 -6.29
N PRO A 126 0.83 -20.53 -5.52
CA PRO A 126 0.35 -21.80 -4.98
C PRO A 126 -0.85 -21.60 -4.04
N ALA A 127 -1.78 -22.57 -4.03
CA ALA A 127 -2.95 -22.54 -3.13
C ALA A 127 -2.58 -22.52 -1.63
N ALA A 128 -1.37 -22.99 -1.28
CA ALA A 128 -0.84 -22.95 0.08
C ALA A 128 -0.16 -21.62 0.45
N ALA A 129 -0.10 -20.65 -0.47
CA ALA A 129 0.44 -19.33 -0.16
C ALA A 129 -0.39 -18.65 0.93
N ALA A 130 0.26 -18.27 2.03
CA ALA A 130 -0.40 -17.63 3.16
C ALA A 130 -0.63 -16.12 2.96
N ALA A 131 0.10 -15.49 2.04
CA ALA A 131 -0.01 -14.09 1.68
C ALA A 131 0.59 -13.85 0.29
N VAL A 132 0.25 -12.70 -0.31
CA VAL A 132 0.84 -12.22 -1.57
C VAL A 132 1.34 -10.79 -1.39
N GLN A 133 2.49 -10.48 -1.97
CA GLN A 133 2.91 -9.09 -2.17
C GLN A 133 2.53 -8.70 -3.59
N THR A 134 1.77 -7.61 -3.73
CA THR A 134 1.27 -7.14 -5.03
C THR A 134 1.55 -5.66 -5.21
N ASN A 135 1.75 -5.26 -6.47
CA ASN A 135 1.71 -3.87 -6.88
C ASN A 135 0.31 -3.59 -7.42
N ILE A 136 -0.30 -2.51 -6.97
CA ILE A 136 -1.60 -2.03 -7.44
C ILE A 136 -1.37 -0.74 -8.20
N THR A 137 -2.02 -0.60 -9.35
CA THR A 137 -1.89 0.59 -10.18
C THR A 137 -3.27 1.01 -10.67
N VAL A 138 -3.61 2.26 -10.44
CA VAL A 138 -4.79 2.90 -11.02
C VAL A 138 -4.38 3.55 -12.34
N VAL A 139 -5.07 3.19 -13.41
CA VAL A 139 -4.82 3.67 -14.77
C VAL A 139 -6.04 4.53 -15.16
N PRO A 140 -5.84 5.73 -15.72
CA PRO A 140 -6.39 6.98 -15.19
C PRO A 140 -7.91 6.95 -15.01
N GLY A 141 -8.33 7.39 -13.82
CA GLY A 141 -9.72 7.68 -13.49
C GLY A 141 -10.10 9.11 -13.84
N THR A 142 -11.34 9.31 -14.27
CA THR A 142 -11.90 10.63 -14.61
C THR A 142 -12.27 11.47 -13.38
N ALA A 143 -12.16 10.92 -12.17
CA ALA A 143 -12.45 11.58 -10.89
C ALA A 143 -11.42 11.15 -9.84
N ALA A 144 -11.17 12.02 -8.86
CA ALA A 144 -10.32 11.69 -7.73
C ALA A 144 -10.96 10.59 -6.87
N GLY A 145 -10.13 9.77 -6.24
CA GLY A 145 -10.62 8.66 -5.42
C GLY A 145 -9.50 7.88 -4.74
N PHE A 146 -9.90 6.79 -4.10
CA PHE A 146 -9.00 5.85 -3.47
C PHE A 146 -9.47 4.40 -3.65
N LEU A 147 -8.54 3.46 -3.49
CA LEU A 147 -8.83 2.03 -3.41
C LEU A 147 -8.42 1.52 -2.03
N THR A 148 -9.22 0.62 -1.48
CA THR A 148 -8.90 -0.18 -0.29
C THR A 148 -8.84 -1.64 -0.69
N VAL A 149 -7.78 -2.33 -0.30
CA VAL A 149 -7.52 -3.74 -0.58
C VAL A 149 -7.48 -4.50 0.73
N TYR A 150 -8.34 -5.50 0.83
CA TYR A 150 -8.52 -6.27 2.04
C TYR A 150 -8.93 -7.70 1.72
N PRO A 151 -8.67 -8.67 2.62
CA PRO A 151 -9.06 -10.06 2.42
C PRO A 151 -10.57 -10.21 2.23
N ILE A 152 -10.99 -11.04 1.27
CA ILE A 152 -12.42 -11.31 1.04
C ILE A 152 -13.13 -11.99 2.22
N SER A 153 -12.36 -12.52 3.17
CA SER A 153 -12.84 -13.09 4.42
C SER A 153 -13.29 -12.04 5.42
N ASP A 154 -12.87 -10.79 5.25
CA ASP A 154 -13.24 -9.70 6.14
C ASP A 154 -14.59 -9.11 5.74
N SER A 155 -15.49 -9.02 6.72
CA SER A 155 -16.85 -8.49 6.53
C SER A 155 -16.93 -6.97 6.71
N THR A 156 -15.86 -6.34 7.18
CA THR A 156 -15.75 -4.90 7.40
C THR A 156 -14.70 -4.31 6.49
N VAL A 157 -15.09 -3.36 5.66
CA VAL A 157 -14.14 -2.61 4.81
C VAL A 157 -13.25 -1.76 5.72
N PRO A 158 -11.91 -1.86 5.63
CA PRO A 158 -11.03 -0.96 6.33
C PRO A 158 -11.27 0.49 5.93
N VAL A 159 -11.04 1.42 6.85
CA VAL A 159 -11.07 2.86 6.55
C VAL A 159 -9.78 3.36 5.87
N ALA A 160 -8.79 2.47 5.76
CA ALA A 160 -7.49 2.70 5.13
C ALA A 160 -7.59 2.75 3.61
N SER A 161 -6.71 3.52 2.95
CA SER A 161 -6.62 3.60 1.49
C SER A 161 -5.25 3.14 0.97
N ASP A 162 -5.20 2.12 0.14
CA ASP A 162 -3.95 1.58 -0.41
C ASP A 162 -3.37 2.41 -1.56
N VAL A 163 -4.24 3.02 -2.36
CA VAL A 163 -3.84 3.86 -3.49
C VAL A 163 -4.79 5.04 -3.58
N ASN A 164 -4.22 6.26 -3.60
CA ASN A 164 -4.94 7.51 -3.79
C ASN A 164 -4.61 8.10 -5.16
N TRP A 165 -5.57 8.73 -5.83
CA TRP A 165 -5.33 9.43 -7.09
C TRP A 165 -6.21 10.67 -7.22
N VAL A 166 -5.70 11.63 -7.99
CA VAL A 166 -6.48 12.75 -8.51
C VAL A 166 -7.10 12.37 -9.84
N GLY A 167 -8.28 12.93 -10.14
CA GLY A 167 -8.87 12.79 -11.46
C GLY A 167 -7.93 13.43 -12.49
N THR A 168 -7.53 12.68 -13.50
CA THR A 168 -6.79 13.27 -14.63
C THR A 168 -7.71 13.28 -15.83
N THR A 169 -7.91 14.45 -16.44
CA THR A 169 -8.49 14.54 -17.78
C THR A 169 -7.42 14.17 -18.80
N LEU A 170 -6.90 12.93 -18.74
CA LEU A 170 -6.14 12.42 -19.87
C LEU A 170 -7.14 12.16 -21.00
N PRO A 171 -6.95 12.71 -22.22
CA PRO A 171 -7.79 12.36 -23.34
C PRO A 171 -7.74 10.84 -23.56
N PRO A 172 -8.81 10.22 -24.10
CA PRO A 172 -8.85 8.78 -24.33
C PRO A 172 -7.58 8.35 -25.08
N ALA A 173 -6.92 7.32 -24.54
CA ALA A 173 -5.60 6.85 -24.95
C ALA A 173 -5.50 6.61 -26.47
N THR A 174 -5.23 7.68 -27.19
CA THR A 174 -4.77 7.71 -28.56
C THR A 174 -3.68 8.78 -28.56
N ALA A 175 -2.44 8.31 -28.63
CA ALA A 175 -1.22 9.11 -28.69
C ALA A 175 -0.88 9.92 -27.43
N GLU A 176 -0.26 9.27 -26.44
CA GLU A 176 1.02 9.79 -25.93
C GLU A 176 1.82 8.64 -25.31
N GLY A 177 2.97 8.36 -25.91
CA GLY A 177 3.95 7.41 -25.41
C GLY A 177 4.64 8.00 -24.19
N ILE A 178 3.98 7.94 -23.03
CA ILE A 178 4.64 8.19 -21.76
C ILE A 178 5.59 7.00 -21.53
N PRO A 179 6.91 7.19 -21.56
CA PRO A 179 7.85 6.09 -21.38
C PRO A 179 7.63 5.51 -19.99
N ASN A 180 7.48 4.18 -19.95
CA ASN A 180 7.48 3.41 -18.72
C ASN A 180 8.66 3.85 -17.85
N VAL A 181 8.40 4.55 -16.75
CA VAL A 181 9.37 4.62 -15.66
C VAL A 181 9.32 3.27 -14.98
N THR A 182 10.20 2.39 -15.42
CA THR A 182 10.57 1.18 -14.70
C THR A 182 11.39 1.61 -13.49
N ILE A 183 10.90 1.32 -12.28
CA ILE A 183 11.72 1.17 -11.09
C ILE A 183 11.73 -0.33 -10.76
#